data_AF-A0A0G3GVR1-F1
#
_entry.id   AF-A0A0G3GVR1-F1
#
_cell.length_a   1.000
_cell.length_b   1.000
_cell.length_c   1.000
_cell.angle_alpha   90.00
_cell.angle_beta   90.00
_cell.angle_gamma   90.00
#
_symmetry.space_group_name_H-M   'P 1'
#
loop_
_entity.id
_entity.type
_entity.pdbx_description
1 polymer ?
#
loop_
_entity_poly.entity_id
_entity_poly.type
_entity_poly.pdbx_seq_one_letter_code
_entity_poly.pdbx_strand_id
1 'polypeptide(L)' 'MTDTVTRLLRVETPVGVDTVPCGATAFDGGSLILFRDAAQTDVVAAYSPIGWCHVRWDDNESSVRTE' A
#
# COMPACT_ATOMS: atom_id res chain seq x y z
N MET A 1 -11.96 1.32 -19.76
CA MET A 1 -11.97 0.94 -18.33
C MET A 1 -10.54 0.51 -18.05
N THR A 2 -9.76 1.34 -17.36
CA THR A 2 -8.37 1.00 -17.03
C THR A 2 -8.42 0.14 -15.78
N ASP A 3 -8.24 -1.17 -15.94
CA ASP A 3 -8.15 -2.11 -14.83
C ASP A 3 -7.01 -1.65 -13.91
N THR A 4 -7.36 -1.16 -12.71
CA THR A 4 -6.35 -0.77 -11.72
C THR A 4 -5.95 -2.02 -10.96
N VAL A 5 -4.82 -2.62 -11.37
CA VAL A 5 -4.28 -3.81 -10.71
C VAL A 5 -3.87 -3.41 -9.29
N THR A 6 -4.68 -3.83 -8.32
CA THR A 6 -4.41 -3.61 -6.90
C THR A 6 -3.72 -4.84 -6.34
N ARG A 7 -2.59 -4.67 -5.64
CA ARG A 7 -1.84 -5.75 -4.97
C ARG A 7 -1.86 -5.53 -3.47
N LEU A 8 -1.71 -6.59 -2.70
CA LEU A 8 -1.58 -6.48 -1.25
C LEU A 8 -0.15 -6.07 -0.90
N LEU A 9 0.00 -4.96 -0.18
CA LEU A 9 1.25 -4.54 0.45
C LEU A 9 1.18 -4.86 1.94
N ARG A 10 2.17 -5.60 2.42
CA ARG A 10 2.36 -5.88 3.84
C ARG A 10 3.26 -4.81 4.44
N VAL A 11 2.75 -4.07 5.42
CA VAL A 11 3.45 -3.01 6.15
C VAL A 11 3.69 -3.48 7.57
N GLU A 12 4.97 -3.64 7.95
CA GLU A 12 5.35 -3.90 9.34
C GLU A 12 5.37 -2.57 10.08
N THR A 13 4.65 -2.50 11.21
CA THR A 13 4.59 -1.34 12.10
C THR A 13 5.19 -1.70 13.46
N PRO A 14 5.50 -0.72 14.33
CA PRO A 14 6.04 -1.01 15.66
C PRO A 14 5.13 -1.88 16.55
N VAL A 15 3.84 -1.96 16.23
CA VAL A 15 2.83 -2.66 17.04
C VAL A 15 2.23 -3.89 16.35
N GLY A 16 2.56 -4.13 15.08
CA GLY A 16 1.94 -5.20 14.32
C GLY A 16 2.24 -5.15 12.83
N VAL A 17 1.32 -5.70 12.05
CA VAL A 17 1.44 -5.86 10.61
C VAL A 17 0.10 -5.54 9.97
N ASP A 18 0.12 -4.60 9.03
CA ASP A 18 -1.02 -4.25 8.20
C ASP A 18 -0.87 -4.88 6.81
N THR A 19 -1.98 -5.27 6.20
CA THR A 19 -2.03 -5.74 4.81
C THR A 19 -3.01 -4.87 4.05
N VAL A 20 -2.49 -4.03 3.15
CA VAL A 20 -3.26 -2.97 2.48
C VAL A 20 -3.28 -3.22 0.98
N PRO A 21 -4.46 -3.31 0.35
CA PRO A 21 -4.57 -3.27 -1.11
C PRO A 21 -4.16 -1.89 -1.62
N CYS A 22 -3.09 -1.82 -2.42
CA CYS A 22 -2.67 -0.60 -3.08
C CYS A 22 -2.08 -0.87 -4.48
N GLY A 23 -2.18 0.12 -5.36
CA GLY A 23 -1.60 0.09 -6.70
C GLY A 23 -0.25 0.80 -6.79
N ALA A 24 0.05 1.74 -5.89
CA ALA A 24 1.32 2.45 -5.83
C ALA A 24 1.71 2.88 -4.41
N THR A 25 3.01 3.15 -4.24
CA THR A 25 3.60 3.66 -2.99
C THR A 25 4.41 4.92 -3.27
N ALA A 26 4.37 5.90 -2.37
CA ALA A 26 5.29 7.03 -2.36
C ALA A 26 5.95 7.22 -0.99
N PHE A 27 7.11 7.87 -1.00
CA PHE A 27 7.86 8.22 0.21
C PHE A 27 8.05 9.72 0.26
N ASP A 28 7.59 10.35 1.33
CA ASP A 28 7.70 11.80 1.53
C ASP A 28 8.01 12.12 3.00
N GLY A 29 9.11 12.82 3.25
CA GLY A 29 9.54 13.21 4.59
C GLY A 29 9.72 12.04 5.57
N GLY A 30 10.01 10.83 5.08
CA GLY A 30 10.09 9.59 5.88
C GLY A 30 8.74 8.89 6.07
N SER A 31 7.64 9.52 5.66
CA SER A 31 6.32 8.89 5.64
C SER A 31 6.20 7.94 4.46
N LEU A 32 5.45 6.86 4.65
CA LEU A 32 5.02 5.95 3.59
C LEU A 32 3.56 6.27 3.23
N ILE A 33 3.28 6.49 1.95
CA ILE A 33 1.93 6.78 1.46
C ILE A 33 1.55 5.69 0.45
N LEU A 34 0.36 5.11 0.63
CA LEU A 34 -0.19 4.07 -0.22
C LEU A 34 -1.35 4.64 -1.03
N PHE A 35 -1.35 4.37 -2.33
CA PHE A 35 -2.38 4.84 -3.27
C PHE A 35 -3.11 3.66 -3.88
N ARG A 36 -4.42 3.80 -4.10
CA ARG A 36 -5.20 2.82 -4.83
C ARG A 36 -4.75 2.71 -6.28
N ASP A 37 -4.45 3.85 -6.90
CA ASP A 37 -4.13 3.97 -8.32
C ASP A 37 -2.66 4.29 -8.59
N ALA A 38 -2.21 3.94 -9.80
CA ALA A 38 -0.84 4.20 -10.25
C ALA A 38 -0.56 5.69 -10.50
N ALA A 39 -1.59 6.51 -10.70
CA ALA A 39 -1.43 7.96 -10.89
C ALA A 39 -1.28 8.72 -9.55
N GLN A 40 -1.30 8.01 -8.42
CA GLN A 40 -1.14 8.55 -7.08
C GLN A 40 -2.17 9.64 -6.73
N THR A 41 -3.43 9.39 -7.08
CA THR A 41 -4.53 10.36 -6.88
C THR A 41 -5.48 10.00 -5.75
N ASP A 42 -5.60 8.72 -5.39
CA ASP A 42 -6.48 8.20 -4.33
C ASP A 42 -5.65 7.53 -3.22
N VAL A 43 -5.47 8.22 -2.09
CA VAL A 43 -4.71 7.72 -0.93
C VAL A 43 -5.57 6.74 -0.13
N VAL A 44 -5.04 5.53 0.12
CA VAL A 44 -5.71 4.48 0.90
C VAL A 44 -5.12 4.30 2.30
N ALA A 45 -3.85 4.65 2.49
CA ALA A 45 -3.21 4.66 3.80
C ALA A 45 -1.99 5.58 3.82
N ALA A 46 -1.63 6.08 5.00
CA ALA A 46 -0.41 6.83 5.23
C ALA A 46 0.17 6.49 6.60
N TYR A 47 1.49 6.29 6.64
CA TYR A 47 2.24 5.96 7.86
C TYR A 47 3.25 7.06 8.12
N SER A 48 3.27 7.57 9.35
CA SER A 48 4.24 8.57 9.78
C SER A 48 5.68 8.01 9.75
N PRO A 49 6.73 8.84 9.83
CA PRO A 49 8.11 8.36 9.79
C PRO A 49 8.49 7.32 10.86
N ILE A 50 7.73 7.27 11.96
CA ILE A 50 7.90 6.28 13.04
C ILE A 50 6.79 5.23 13.06
N GLY A 51 5.82 5.31 12.14
CA GLY A 51 4.64 4.47 12.07
C GLY A 51 4.84 3.19 11.25
N TRP A 52 5.97 3.04 10.56
CA TRP A 52 6.30 1.86 9.77
C TRP A 52 7.78 1.49 9.92
N CYS A 53 8.10 0.23 9.67
CA CYS A 53 9.45 -0.32 9.75
C CYS A 53 9.90 -0.87 8.40
N HIS A 54 9.16 -1.84 7.86
CA HIS A 54 9.46 -2.48 6.58
C HIS A 54 8.19 -2.64 5.75
N VAL A 55 8.37 -2.71 4.43
CA VAL A 55 7.29 -3.03 3.50
C VAL A 55 7.71 -4.10 2.52
N ARG A 56 6.76 -4.96 2.14
CA ARG A 56 6.93 -5.91 1.04
C ARG A 56 5.59 -6.13 0.34
N TRP A 57 5.64 -6.34 -0.96
CA TRP A 57 4.48 -6.86 -1.69
C TRP A 57 4.22 -8.29 -1.24
N ASP A 58 2.95 -8.64 -1.06
CA ASP A 58 2.57 -10.02 -0.82
C ASP A 58 2.55 -10.76 -2.16
N ASP A 59 3.48 -11.70 -2.32
CA ASP A 59 3.60 -12.52 -3.53
C ASP A 59 2.54 -13.64 -3.58
N ASN A 60 1.74 -13.85 -2.52
CA ASN A 60 0.53 -14.65 -2.66
C ASN A 60 -0.48 -13.85 -3.48
N GLU A 61 -0.64 -14.25 -4.74
CA GLU A 61 -1.53 -13.68 -5.75
C GLU A 61 -3.01 -13.70 -5.30
N SER A 62 -3.37 -12.81 -4.38
CA SER A 62 -4.75 -12.51 -4.03
C SER A 62 -5.20 -11.38 -4.95
N SER A 63 -5.48 -11.74 -6.19
CA SER A 63 -6.09 -10.84 -7.18
C SER A 63 -7.48 -10.45 -6.69
N VAL A 64 -7.61 -9.36 -5.94
CA VAL A 64 -8.91 -8.82 -5.53
C VAL A 64 -9.53 -8.16 -6.76
N ARG A 65 -10.50 -8.85 -7.39
CA ARG A 65 -11.37 -8.24 -8.40
C ARG A 65 -12.45 -7.45 -7.66
N THR A 66 -12.45 -6.14 -7.84
CA THR A 66 -13.58 -5.28 -7.45
C THR A 66 -14.61 -5.33 -8.57
N GLU A 67 -15.81 -5.83 -8.26
CA GLU A 67 -16.99 -5.85 -9.15
C GLU A 67 -17.63 -4.46 -9.30
#